data_AF-A0A3S3SHG9-F1
#
_entry.id   AF-A0A3S3SHG9-F1
#
_cell.length_a   1.000
_cell.length_b   1.000
_cell.length_c   1.000
_cell.angle_alpha   90.00
_cell.angle_beta   90.00
_cell.angle_gamma   90.00
#
_symmetry.space_group_name_H-M   'P 1'
#
loop_
_entity.id
_entity.type
_entity.pdbx_description
1 polymer ?
#
loop_
_entity_poly.entity_id
_entity_poly.type
_entity_poly.pdbx_seq_one_letter_code
_entity_poly.pdbx_strand_id
1 'polypeptide(L)'
;MAKLSLKAVLKNFLNHYQTLESRRKSNSEDDLYLKEFLAMKELTESLKNDVHYSCSHGLKEVNRRKNRYKDILPCKNNSTETSPVNSKLSIQQTESFFFTFVAFVVRIVKWRQVCPDFLVRTLKITCDNKSRRVCQFHYTTWPDHGVPSTVQPILELVRLMRDCESRETRPILVHCSAGCGRTGTICSIDYVWALLRTGRLTEGIVSFSSE
;
A
#
# COMPACT_ATOMS: atom_id res chain seq x y z
N MET A 1 -26.57 -9.32 18.75
CA MET A 1 -27.16 -8.84 17.48
C MET A 1 -27.02 -9.92 16.42
N ALA A 2 -28.04 -10.13 15.58
CA ALA A 2 -27.98 -11.10 14.49
C ALA A 2 -27.01 -10.62 13.40
N LYS A 3 -26.18 -11.52 12.86
CA LYS A 3 -25.23 -11.21 11.78
C LYS A 3 -26.01 -10.94 10.49
N LEU A 4 -25.82 -9.76 9.89
CA LEU A 4 -26.41 -9.42 8.59
C LEU A 4 -25.91 -10.37 7.49
N SER A 5 -26.78 -10.64 6.51
CA SER A 5 -26.37 -11.36 5.29
C SER A 5 -25.41 -10.52 4.44
N LEU A 6 -24.53 -11.16 3.67
CA LEU A 6 -23.63 -10.45 2.74
C LEU A 6 -24.40 -9.53 1.78
N LYS A 7 -25.56 -9.98 1.29
CA LYS A 7 -26.44 -9.17 0.43
C LYS A 7 -26.90 -7.89 1.13
N ALA A 8 -27.27 -7.98 2.41
CA ALA A 8 -27.66 -6.81 3.20
C ALA A 8 -26.48 -5.87 3.43
N VAL A 9 -25.30 -6.39 3.79
CA VAL A 9 -24.08 -5.59 3.96
C VAL A 9 -23.73 -4.82 2.68
N LEU A 10 -23.73 -5.50 1.53
CA LEU A 10 -23.46 -4.86 0.23
C LEU A 10 -24.51 -3.82 -0.15
N LYS A 11 -25.79 -4.09 0.13
CA LYS A 11 -26.86 -3.11 -0.11
C LYS A 11 -26.67 -1.87 0.75
N ASN A 12 -26.33 -2.03 2.04
CA ASN A 12 -26.06 -0.91 2.94
C ASN A 12 -24.85 -0.08 2.46
N PHE A 13 -23.77 -0.74 2.03
CA PHE A 13 -22.60 -0.06 1.46
C PHE A 13 -22.96 0.74 0.21
N LEU A 14 -23.73 0.17 -0.73
CA LEU A 14 -24.15 0.86 -1.95
C LEU A 14 -25.08 2.05 -1.64
N ASN A 15 -25.98 1.91 -0.67
CA ASN A 15 -26.83 3.02 -0.22
C ASN A 15 -26.01 4.16 0.40
N HIS A 16 -24.98 3.82 1.20
CA HIS A 16 -24.05 4.82 1.76
C HIS A 16 -23.30 5.54 0.65
N TYR A 17 -22.70 4.80 -0.28
CA TYR A 17 -22.03 5.37 -1.45
C TYR A 17 -22.93 6.32 -2.27
N GLN A 18 -24.18 5.92 -2.54
CA GLN A 18 -25.15 6.77 -3.23
C GLN A 18 -25.43 8.06 -2.45
N THR A 19 -25.48 7.99 -1.12
CA THR A 19 -25.64 9.16 -0.25
C THR A 19 -24.44 10.10 -0.40
N LEU A 20 -23.20 9.59 -0.29
CA LEU A 20 -21.98 10.38 -0.49
C LEU A 20 -21.96 11.05 -1.88
N GLU A 21 -22.26 10.31 -2.94
CA GLU A 21 -22.27 10.83 -4.31
C GLU A 21 -23.36 11.89 -4.55
N SER A 22 -24.53 11.75 -3.93
CA SER A 22 -25.62 12.72 -4.07
C SER A 22 -25.23 14.09 -3.50
N ARG A 23 -24.53 14.12 -2.36
CA ARG A 23 -24.07 15.36 -1.70
C ARG A 23 -22.81 15.95 -2.31
N ARG A 24 -21.96 15.12 -2.91
CA ARG A 24 -20.80 15.60 -3.67
C ARG A 24 -21.19 16.49 -4.86
N LYS A 25 -22.28 16.16 -5.55
CA LYS A 25 -22.73 16.90 -6.76
C LYS A 25 -23.30 18.28 -6.46
N SER A 26 -23.63 18.60 -5.20
CA SER A 26 -24.24 19.88 -4.84
C SER A 26 -23.29 21.06 -4.63
N ASN A 27 -21.97 20.91 -4.85
CA ASN A 27 -20.97 22.01 -4.71
C ASN A 27 -21.07 22.78 -3.35
N SER A 28 -21.55 22.12 -2.29
CA SER A 28 -21.79 22.75 -0.99
C SER A 28 -20.70 22.39 0.03
N GLU A 29 -20.66 23.12 1.16
CA GLU A 29 -19.88 22.79 2.38
C GLU A 29 -20.18 21.39 2.97
N ASP A 30 -21.09 20.62 2.37
CA ASP A 30 -21.51 19.28 2.81
C ASP A 30 -20.86 18.13 2.02
N ASP A 31 -19.64 18.32 1.49
CA ASP A 31 -18.86 17.21 0.92
C ASP A 31 -18.51 16.18 2.00
N LEU A 32 -19.29 15.10 2.05
CA LEU A 32 -19.14 14.05 3.04
C LEU A 32 -17.82 13.27 2.90
N TYR A 33 -17.26 13.16 1.69
CA TYR A 33 -15.94 12.53 1.52
C TYR A 33 -14.86 13.37 2.20
N LEU A 34 -14.94 14.70 2.06
CA LEU A 34 -14.02 15.61 2.73
C LEU A 34 -14.18 15.53 4.25
N LYS A 35 -15.41 15.47 4.77
CA LYS A 35 -15.68 15.33 6.20
C LYS A 35 -15.11 14.04 6.78
N GLU A 36 -15.39 12.89 6.15
CA GLU A 36 -14.83 11.59 6.57
C GLU A 36 -13.30 11.59 6.51
N PHE A 37 -12.72 12.16 5.45
CA PHE A 37 -11.27 12.26 5.32
C PHE A 37 -10.63 13.14 6.40
N LEU A 38 -11.25 14.29 6.73
CA LEU A 38 -10.76 15.19 7.78
C LEU A 38 -10.87 14.55 9.17
N ALA A 39 -11.97 13.85 9.46
CA ALA A 39 -12.14 13.11 10.70
C ALA A 39 -11.07 12.01 10.85
N MET A 40 -10.79 11.26 9.78
CA MET A 40 -9.71 10.27 9.77
C MET A 40 -8.35 10.94 9.99
N LYS A 41 -8.10 12.09 9.36
CA LYS A 41 -6.85 12.84 9.55
C LYS A 41 -6.69 13.27 11.01
N GLU A 42 -7.72 13.86 11.62
CA GLU A 42 -7.71 14.29 13.02
C GLU A 42 -7.44 13.12 13.97
N LEU A 43 -8.12 11.98 13.76
CA LEU A 43 -7.86 10.75 14.50
C LEU A 43 -6.38 10.33 14.37
N THR A 44 -5.84 10.25 13.15
CA THR A 44 -4.44 9.84 12.95
C THR A 44 -3.42 10.82 13.55
N GLU A 45 -3.74 12.13 13.58
CA GLU A 45 -2.91 13.13 14.26
C GLU A 45 -2.93 12.92 15.78
N SER A 46 -4.10 12.64 16.37
CA SER A 46 -4.22 12.36 17.81
C SER A 46 -3.37 11.14 18.23
N LEU A 47 -3.28 10.13 17.36
CA LEU A 47 -2.53 8.91 17.60
C LEU A 47 -1.00 9.09 17.54
N LYS A 48 -0.48 10.20 16.99
CA LYS A 48 0.97 10.42 16.90
C LYS A 48 1.65 10.54 18.28
N ASN A 49 0.90 10.94 19.30
CA ASN A 49 1.39 11.07 20.67
C ASN A 49 1.34 9.74 21.43
N ASP A 50 0.70 8.72 20.88
CA ASP A 50 0.62 7.40 21.49
C ASP A 50 1.95 6.65 21.33
N VAL A 51 2.44 6.09 22.45
CA VAL A 51 3.68 5.32 22.53
C VAL A 51 3.70 4.13 21.55
N HIS A 52 2.54 3.53 21.26
CA HIS A 52 2.41 2.39 20.34
C HIS A 52 2.71 2.77 18.89
N TYR A 53 2.55 4.04 18.50
CA TYR A 53 2.81 4.53 17.15
C TYR A 53 4.14 5.30 17.04
N SER A 54 5.04 5.15 18.02
CA SER A 54 6.33 5.85 18.04
C SER A 54 7.17 5.63 16.77
N CYS A 55 7.64 6.74 16.18
CA CYS A 55 8.53 6.79 15.01
C CYS A 55 10.01 7.07 15.38
N SER A 56 10.38 6.91 16.65
CA SER A 56 11.71 7.25 17.18
C SER A 56 12.88 6.58 16.43
N HIS A 57 12.68 5.38 15.87
CA HIS A 57 13.68 4.67 15.08
C HIS A 57 14.08 5.39 13.79
N GLY A 58 13.11 5.97 13.08
CA GLY A 58 13.34 6.74 11.86
C GLY A 58 14.06 8.07 12.14
N LEU A 59 13.90 8.62 13.34
CA LEU A 59 14.50 9.88 13.77
C LEU A 59 15.97 9.78 14.18
N LYS A 60 16.48 8.56 14.41
CA LYS A 60 17.91 8.30 14.72
C LYS A 60 18.79 8.83 13.60
N GLU A 61 19.89 9.50 13.94
CA GLU A 61 20.78 10.17 12.99
C GLU A 61 21.23 9.25 11.83
N VAL A 62 21.60 8.01 12.17
CA VAL A 62 22.00 6.97 11.21
C VAL A 62 20.90 6.55 10.22
N ASN A 63 19.63 6.83 10.54
CA ASN A 63 18.47 6.47 9.73
C ASN A 63 17.84 7.67 9.03
N ARG A 64 18.12 8.91 9.44
CA ARG A 64 17.56 10.12 8.81
C ARG A 64 17.82 10.17 7.31
N ARG A 65 19.02 9.75 6.86
CA ARG A 65 19.40 9.70 5.43
C ARG A 65 18.73 8.57 4.64
N LYS A 66 18.11 7.60 5.32
CA LYS A 66 17.42 6.46 4.71
C LYS A 66 15.93 6.77 4.43
N ASN A 67 15.39 7.83 5.05
CA ASN A 67 14.01 8.25 4.85
C ASN A 67 13.95 9.22 3.66
N ARG A 68 13.13 8.90 2.66
CA ARG A 68 12.93 9.78 1.49
C ARG A 68 12.26 11.11 1.87
N TYR A 69 11.35 11.07 2.85
CA TYR A 69 10.60 12.21 3.35
C TYR A 69 10.83 12.35 4.86
N LYS A 70 11.00 13.58 5.36
CA LYS A 70 11.33 13.82 6.79
C LYS A 70 10.13 13.59 7.71
N ASP A 71 8.95 13.83 7.17
CA ASP A 71 7.63 13.76 7.81
C ASP A 71 6.97 12.37 7.68
N ILE A 72 7.59 11.44 6.93
CA ILE A 72 7.05 10.09 6.73
C ILE A 72 8.06 9.07 7.26
N LEU A 73 7.74 8.52 8.44
CA LEU A 73 8.61 7.60 9.17
C LEU A 73 7.82 6.34 9.55
N PRO A 74 8.46 5.15 9.52
CA PRO A 74 7.82 3.92 9.92
C PRO A 74 7.60 3.88 11.45
N CYS A 75 6.40 3.52 11.88
CA CYS A 75 6.07 3.28 13.29
C CYS A 75 6.66 1.96 13.80
N LYS A 76 7.00 1.89 15.09
CA LYS A 76 7.63 0.72 15.71
C LYS A 76 6.85 -0.59 15.53
N ASN A 77 5.53 -0.58 15.66
CA ASN A 77 4.70 -1.80 15.58
C ASN A 77 4.52 -2.35 14.15
N ASN A 78 4.78 -1.53 13.12
CA ASN A 78 4.62 -1.90 11.70
C ASN A 78 5.95 -1.91 10.94
N SER A 79 7.07 -1.66 11.61
CA SER A 79 8.39 -1.76 11.00
C SER A 79 8.68 -3.23 10.76
N THR A 80 8.75 -3.65 9.50
CA THR A 80 9.33 -4.95 9.18
C THR A 80 10.75 -4.95 9.72
N GLU A 81 11.02 -5.70 10.79
CA GLU A 81 12.37 -5.89 11.29
C GLU A 81 13.18 -6.55 10.17
N THR A 82 13.97 -5.75 9.47
CA THR A 82 15.02 -6.30 8.65
C THR A 82 16.06 -6.86 9.61
N SER A 83 16.23 -8.19 9.61
CA SER A 83 17.49 -8.76 10.09
C SER A 83 18.62 -7.98 9.40
N PRO A 84 19.70 -7.60 10.10
CA PRO A 84 20.67 -6.64 9.60
C PRO A 84 21.42 -7.20 8.39
N VAL A 85 20.80 -7.10 7.21
CA VAL A 85 21.52 -6.97 5.97
C VAL A 85 21.81 -5.48 5.90
N ASN A 86 23.01 -5.10 6.33
CA ASN A 86 23.53 -3.74 6.21
C ASN A 86 23.67 -3.37 4.72
N SER A 87 22.55 -3.18 4.03
CA SER A 87 22.52 -2.66 2.66
C SER A 87 22.73 -1.15 2.72
N LYS A 88 23.95 -0.72 3.03
CA LYS A 88 24.42 0.58 2.54
C LYS A 88 24.65 0.39 1.03
N LEU A 89 23.74 0.92 0.21
CA LEU A 89 24.10 1.33 -1.14
C LEU A 89 25.03 2.54 -1.00
N SER A 90 26.30 2.28 -0.71
CA SER A 90 27.36 3.27 -0.75
C SER A 90 28.23 2.99 -1.96
N ILE A 91 28.21 3.91 -2.93
CA ILE A 91 29.32 4.05 -3.86
C ILE A 91 30.42 4.76 -3.07
N GLN A 92 31.43 4.03 -2.59
CA GLN A 92 32.69 4.64 -2.15
C GLN A 92 33.87 3.75 -2.53
N GLN A 93 34.91 4.43 -3.04
CA GLN A 93 36.20 3.90 -3.44
C GLN A 93 36.90 3.14 -2.32
N THR A 94 37.69 2.16 -2.75
CA THR A 94 38.53 1.22 -2.02
C THR A 94 39.43 1.85 -0.96
N GLU A 95 39.56 1.20 0.19
CA GLU A 95 40.81 0.58 0.68
C GLU A 95 40.47 -0.49 1.75
N SER A 96 41.26 -1.55 1.77
CA SER A 96 40.91 -2.92 2.16
C SER A 96 40.37 -3.14 3.58
N PHE A 97 39.09 -3.55 3.68
CA PHE A 97 38.54 -4.45 4.70
C PHE A 97 37.57 -5.40 3.96
N PHE A 98 37.80 -6.71 4.01
CA PHE A 98 36.94 -7.69 3.35
C PHE A 98 35.58 -7.78 4.07
N PHE A 99 34.63 -6.94 3.66
CA PHE A 99 33.20 -7.20 3.84
C PHE A 99 32.70 -7.88 2.58
N THR A 100 32.26 -9.13 2.68
CA THR A 100 31.53 -9.79 1.60
C THR A 100 30.16 -9.13 1.50
N PHE A 101 30.04 -8.08 0.69
CA PHE A 101 28.74 -7.51 0.35
C PHE A 101 27.98 -8.54 -0.48
N VAL A 102 26.86 -9.04 0.06
CA VAL A 102 25.93 -9.87 -0.71
C VAL A 102 25.28 -8.98 -1.76
N ALA A 103 25.88 -8.92 -2.94
CA ALA A 103 25.36 -8.15 -4.05
C ALA A 103 24.19 -8.92 -4.68
N PHE A 104 23.01 -8.28 -4.72
CA PHE A 104 21.89 -8.79 -5.49
C PHE A 104 22.08 -8.46 -6.97
N VAL A 105 22.09 -9.49 -7.81
CA VAL A 105 22.03 -9.33 -9.27
C VAL A 105 20.58 -9.42 -9.72
N VAL A 106 20.02 -8.32 -10.20
CA VAL A 106 18.65 -8.25 -10.71
C VAL A 106 18.67 -8.23 -12.24
N ARG A 107 17.93 -9.14 -12.87
CA ARG A 107 17.77 -9.19 -14.34
C ARG A 107 16.30 -9.22 -14.71
N ILE A 108 15.92 -8.47 -15.73
CA ILE A 108 14.60 -8.59 -16.35
C ILE A 108 14.62 -9.86 -17.22
N VAL A 109 13.77 -10.83 -16.90
CA VAL A 109 13.60 -12.06 -17.68
C VAL A 109 12.65 -11.82 -18.84
N LYS A 110 11.52 -11.17 -18.55
CA LYS A 110 10.52 -10.78 -19.54
C LYS A 110 9.70 -9.61 -19.01
N TRP A 111 9.05 -8.89 -19.91
CA TRP A 111 8.09 -7.87 -19.56
C TRP A 111 6.94 -7.88 -20.57
N ARG A 112 5.79 -7.35 -20.16
CA ARG A 112 4.64 -7.10 -21.03
C ARG A 112 3.90 -5.84 -20.57
N GLN A 113 3.45 -5.04 -21.53
CA GLN A 113 2.44 -4.01 -21.26
C GLN A 113 1.08 -4.71 -21.14
N VAL A 114 0.31 -4.43 -20.08
CA VAL A 114 -1.03 -5.04 -19.90
C VAL A 114 -2.09 -4.12 -20.50
N CYS A 115 -2.04 -2.85 -20.13
CA CYS A 115 -2.83 -1.76 -20.68
C CYS A 115 -1.95 -0.48 -20.69
N PRO A 116 -2.39 0.65 -21.26
CA PRO A 116 -1.58 1.88 -21.26
C PRO A 116 -1.12 2.35 -19.86
N ASP A 117 -1.87 1.98 -18.82
CA ASP A 117 -1.64 2.46 -17.45
C ASP A 117 -0.59 1.68 -16.67
N PHE A 118 -0.39 0.39 -16.97
CA PHE A 118 0.59 -0.42 -16.25
C PHE A 118 1.17 -1.58 -17.06
N LEU A 119 2.35 -1.99 -16.63
CA LEU A 119 3.10 -3.11 -17.18
C LEU A 119 3.49 -4.11 -16.08
N VAL A 120 3.90 -5.30 -16.52
CA VAL A 120 4.37 -6.37 -15.65
C VAL A 120 5.76 -6.83 -16.08
N ARG A 121 6.69 -6.92 -15.13
CA ARG A 121 8.04 -7.47 -15.33
C ARG A 121 8.21 -8.75 -14.52
N THR A 122 8.79 -9.78 -15.13
CA THR A 122 9.35 -10.91 -14.39
C THR A 122 10.84 -10.64 -14.19
N LEU A 123 11.24 -10.46 -12.94
CA LEU A 123 12.62 -10.24 -12.53
C LEU A 123 13.21 -11.56 -12.02
N LYS A 124 14.49 -11.81 -12.30
CA LYS A 124 15.30 -12.84 -11.63
C LYS A 124 16.29 -12.11 -10.72
N ILE A 125 16.15 -12.34 -9.42
CA ILE A 125 17.03 -11.79 -8.38
C ILE A 125 17.94 -12.92 -7.91
N THR A 126 19.25 -12.72 -8.01
CA THR A 126 20.26 -13.70 -7.63
C THR A 126 21.13 -13.15 -6.50
N CYS A 127 21.36 -13.95 -5.47
CA CYS A 127 22.20 -13.64 -4.32
C CYS A 127 22.83 -14.96 -3.85
N ASP A 128 24.16 -15.00 -3.69
CA ASP A 128 24.94 -16.16 -3.25
C ASP A 128 24.53 -17.47 -3.93
N ASN A 129 24.53 -17.46 -5.28
CA ASN A 129 24.10 -18.56 -6.16
C ASN A 129 22.64 -19.03 -6.00
N LYS A 130 21.85 -18.41 -5.13
CA LYS A 130 20.40 -18.63 -5.01
C LYS A 130 19.66 -17.62 -5.88
N SER A 131 18.74 -18.11 -6.68
CA SER A 131 17.91 -17.28 -7.56
C SER A 131 16.44 -17.36 -7.16
N ARG A 132 15.74 -16.22 -7.19
CA ARG A 132 14.28 -16.14 -7.06
C ARG A 132 13.70 -15.33 -8.21
N ARG A 133 12.47 -15.67 -8.62
CA ARG A 133 11.70 -14.88 -9.56
C ARG A 133 10.77 -13.95 -8.79
N VAL A 134 10.68 -12.70 -9.23
CA VAL A 134 9.77 -11.70 -8.69
C VAL A 134 8.91 -11.17 -9.83
N CYS A 135 7.59 -11.11 -9.61
CA CYS A 135 6.67 -10.45 -10.53
C CYS A 135 6.48 -9.01 -10.04
N GLN A 136 6.91 -8.04 -10.84
CA GLN A 136 6.77 -6.61 -10.53
C GLN A 136 5.67 -6.01 -11.40
N PHE A 137 4.62 -5.49 -10.76
CA PHE A 137 3.58 -4.68 -11.38
C PHE A 137 3.98 -3.22 -11.26
N HIS A 138 3.98 -2.48 -12.37
CA HIS A 138 4.40 -1.08 -12.41
C HIS A 138 3.32 -0.22 -13.08
N TYR A 139 2.51 0.44 -12.24
CA TYR A 139 1.50 1.39 -12.66
C TYR A 139 2.15 2.75 -12.90
N THR A 140 2.11 3.25 -14.13
CA THR A 140 2.92 4.38 -14.60
C THR A 140 2.13 5.66 -14.81
N THR A 141 0.80 5.59 -14.90
CA THR A 141 -0.06 6.74 -15.22
C THR A 141 -0.80 7.32 -14.01
N TRP A 142 -0.55 6.82 -12.79
CA TRP A 142 -1.22 7.33 -11.59
C TRP A 142 -0.62 8.67 -11.16
N PRO A 143 -1.37 9.79 -11.23
CA PRO A 143 -0.87 11.11 -10.91
C PRO A 143 -0.44 11.23 -9.43
N ASP A 144 0.53 12.11 -9.17
CA ASP A 144 1.06 12.31 -7.80
C ASP A 144 0.06 13.03 -6.86
N HIS A 145 -0.76 13.95 -7.41
CA HIS A 145 -1.76 14.73 -6.67
C HIS A 145 -3.19 14.52 -7.20
N GLY A 146 -3.56 13.27 -7.46
CA GLY A 146 -4.91 12.95 -7.93
C GLY A 146 -5.20 11.47 -7.99
N VAL A 147 -6.25 11.14 -8.73
CA VAL A 147 -6.68 9.76 -9.00
C VAL A 147 -6.70 9.50 -10.51
N PRO A 148 -6.53 8.25 -10.96
CA PRO A 148 -6.71 7.92 -12.37
C PRO A 148 -8.15 8.23 -12.82
N SER A 149 -8.32 8.54 -14.11
CA SER A 149 -9.63 8.86 -14.69
C SER A 149 -10.61 7.68 -14.67
N THR A 150 -10.10 6.45 -14.59
CA THR A 150 -10.90 5.23 -14.49
C THR A 150 -10.30 4.28 -13.46
N VAL A 151 -11.16 3.51 -12.79
CA VAL A 151 -10.74 2.51 -11.79
C VAL A 151 -10.33 1.18 -12.40
N GLN A 152 -10.72 0.93 -13.66
CA GLN A 152 -10.56 -0.37 -14.32
C GLN A 152 -9.10 -0.89 -14.31
N PRO A 153 -8.07 -0.07 -14.62
CA PRO A 153 -6.70 -0.56 -14.60
C PRO A 153 -6.21 -0.92 -13.19
N ILE A 154 -6.71 -0.25 -12.15
CA ILE A 154 -6.38 -0.57 -10.75
C ILE A 154 -6.99 -1.93 -10.37
N LEU A 155 -8.26 -2.16 -10.71
CA LEU A 155 -8.93 -3.44 -10.44
C LEU A 155 -8.25 -4.60 -11.17
N GLU A 156 -7.84 -4.37 -12.43
CA GLU A 156 -7.10 -5.36 -13.21
C GLU A 156 -5.72 -5.64 -12.61
N LEU A 157 -5.01 -4.60 -12.15
CA LEU A 157 -3.73 -4.76 -11.45
C LEU A 157 -3.88 -5.63 -10.20
N VAL A 158 -4.86 -5.34 -9.32
CA VAL A 158 -5.08 -6.11 -8.09
C VAL A 158 -5.46 -7.56 -8.41
N ARG A 159 -6.32 -7.77 -9.42
CA ARG A 159 -6.69 -9.11 -9.88
C ARG A 159 -5.46 -9.90 -10.35
N LEU A 160 -4.67 -9.35 -11.27
CA LEU A 160 -3.50 -10.02 -11.83
C LEU A 160 -2.39 -10.23 -10.79
N MET A 161 -2.26 -9.32 -9.83
CA MET A 161 -1.36 -9.45 -8.69
C MET A 161 -1.73 -10.70 -7.87
N ARG A 162 -3.02 -10.90 -7.56
CA ARG A 162 -3.50 -12.07 -6.83
C ARG A 162 -3.57 -13.36 -7.64
N ASP A 163 -3.62 -13.27 -8.96
CA ASP A 163 -3.40 -14.42 -9.84
C ASP A 163 -1.92 -14.87 -9.82
N CYS A 164 -0.97 -13.95 -9.61
CA CYS A 164 0.46 -14.27 -9.48
C CYS A 164 0.84 -14.82 -8.10
N GLU A 165 0.22 -14.34 -7.03
CA GLU A 165 0.40 -14.87 -5.68
C GLU A 165 -0.97 -14.99 -4.98
N SER A 166 -1.51 -16.20 -5.03
CA SER A 166 -2.81 -16.54 -4.44
C SER A 166 -2.74 -16.86 -2.96
N ARG A 167 -1.53 -17.01 -2.39
CA ARG A 167 -1.35 -17.32 -0.96
C ARG A 167 -1.36 -16.04 -0.14
N GLU A 168 -2.36 -15.93 0.74
CA GLU A 168 -2.42 -14.85 1.75
C GLU A 168 -1.27 -14.90 2.77
N THR A 169 -0.55 -16.02 2.87
CA THR A 169 0.56 -16.18 3.81
C THR A 169 1.85 -15.53 3.36
N ARG A 170 1.93 -15.03 2.12
CA ARG A 170 3.13 -14.39 1.58
C ARG A 170 2.88 -12.89 1.40
N PRO A 171 3.72 -12.03 2.00
CA PRO A 171 3.54 -10.59 1.85
C PRO A 171 3.77 -10.18 0.40
N ILE A 172 2.88 -9.32 -0.10
CA ILE A 172 3.08 -8.61 -1.36
C ILE A 172 3.63 -7.23 -1.00
N LEU A 173 4.79 -6.89 -1.59
CA LEU A 173 5.38 -5.57 -1.40
C LEU A 173 4.68 -4.58 -2.33
N VAL A 174 4.04 -3.57 -1.74
CA VAL A 174 3.43 -2.45 -2.45
C VAL A 174 4.15 -1.17 -2.04
N HIS A 175 4.59 -0.38 -3.01
CA HIS A 175 5.21 0.92 -2.74
C HIS A 175 4.83 1.94 -3.81
N CYS A 176 4.92 3.23 -3.45
CA CYS A 176 4.90 4.33 -4.40
C CYS A 176 6.15 5.19 -4.18
N SER A 177 6.04 6.52 -4.11
CA SER A 177 7.14 7.38 -3.67
C SER A 177 7.24 7.43 -2.14
N ALA A 178 6.17 7.83 -1.47
CA ALA A 178 6.09 7.97 -0.02
C ALA A 178 5.73 6.69 0.73
N GLY A 179 5.07 5.73 0.06
CA GLY A 179 4.52 4.54 0.69
C GLY A 179 3.20 4.76 1.43
N CYS A 180 2.53 5.91 1.24
CA CYS A 180 1.30 6.26 1.96
C CYS A 180 0.05 6.21 1.07
N GLY A 181 -0.20 7.23 0.23
CA GLY A 181 -1.48 7.39 -0.51
C GLY A 181 -1.81 6.23 -1.46
N ARG A 182 -1.14 6.19 -2.63
CA ARG A 182 -1.35 5.13 -3.65
C ARG A 182 -1.16 3.71 -3.09
N THR A 183 -0.19 3.56 -2.20
CA THR A 183 0.10 2.29 -1.52
C THR A 183 -1.08 1.85 -0.65
N GLY A 184 -1.57 2.73 0.22
CA GLY A 184 -2.75 2.49 1.05
C GLY A 184 -3.99 2.20 0.22
N THR A 185 -4.20 2.92 -0.89
CA THR A 185 -5.33 2.65 -1.81
C THR A 185 -5.28 1.21 -2.35
N ILE A 186 -4.13 0.76 -2.85
CA ILE A 186 -3.99 -0.62 -3.35
C ILE A 186 -4.20 -1.63 -2.22
N CYS A 187 -3.59 -1.42 -1.05
CA CYS A 187 -3.76 -2.31 0.11
C CYS A 187 -5.22 -2.40 0.57
N SER A 188 -5.95 -1.28 0.61
CA SER A 188 -7.36 -1.24 1.00
C SER A 188 -8.25 -1.97 0.01
N ILE A 189 -8.05 -1.76 -1.30
CA ILE A 189 -8.82 -2.47 -2.34
C ILE A 189 -8.58 -3.97 -2.23
N ASP A 190 -7.32 -4.38 -2.13
CA ASP A 190 -6.93 -5.79 -2.02
C ASP A 190 -7.48 -6.45 -0.75
N TYR A 191 -7.44 -5.75 0.38
CA TYR A 191 -8.00 -6.22 1.64
C TYR A 191 -9.52 -6.43 1.55
N VAL A 192 -10.26 -5.45 1.05
CA VAL A 192 -11.72 -5.55 0.88
C VAL A 192 -12.06 -6.65 -0.13
N TRP A 193 -11.29 -6.79 -1.21
CA TRP A 193 -11.44 -7.86 -2.18
C TRP A 193 -11.28 -9.26 -1.54
N ALA A 194 -10.30 -9.43 -0.65
CA ALA A 194 -10.12 -10.67 0.11
C ALA A 194 -11.31 -10.95 1.05
N LEU A 195 -11.84 -9.93 1.73
CA LEU A 195 -13.03 -10.08 2.58
C LEU A 195 -14.27 -10.47 1.79
N LEU A 196 -14.47 -9.89 0.60
CA LEU A 196 -15.55 -10.25 -0.31
C LEU A 196 -15.44 -11.71 -0.75
N ARG A 197 -14.26 -12.13 -1.24
CA ARG A 197 -14.02 -13.50 -1.72
C ARG A 197 -14.18 -14.56 -0.64
N THR A 198 -13.84 -14.23 0.61
CA THR A 198 -13.90 -15.16 1.74
C THR A 198 -15.23 -15.11 2.48
N GLY A 199 -16.18 -14.26 2.08
CA GLY A 199 -17.46 -14.09 2.77
C GLY A 199 -17.32 -13.51 4.19
N ARG A 200 -16.20 -12.82 4.45
CA ARG A 200 -15.86 -12.21 5.75
C ARG A 200 -16.16 -10.72 5.82
N LEU A 201 -16.75 -10.15 4.77
CA LEU A 201 -17.22 -8.78 4.78
C LEU A 201 -18.32 -8.60 5.85
N THR A 202 -18.13 -7.63 6.75
CA THR A 202 -19.06 -7.31 7.84
C THR A 202 -19.55 -5.87 7.75
N GLU A 203 -20.61 -5.55 8.48
CA GLU A 203 -21.22 -4.20 8.51
C GLU A 203 -20.25 -3.09 8.94
N GLY A 204 -19.28 -3.39 9.80
CA GLY A 204 -18.31 -2.40 10.30
C GLY A 204 -17.41 -1.74 9.25
N ILE A 205 -17.49 -2.15 7.98
CA ILE A 205 -16.82 -1.46 6.87
C ILE A 205 -17.57 -0.19 6.47
N VAL A 206 -18.86 -0.07 6.80
CA VAL A 206 -19.72 1.07 6.47
C VAL A 206 -19.81 2.07 7.63
N SER A 207 -19.38 1.70 8.84
CA SER A 207 -19.73 2.42 10.08
C SER A 207 -18.80 3.59 10.46
N PHE A 208 -18.12 4.23 9.50
CA PHE A 208 -17.33 5.43 9.80
C PHE A 208 -18.16 6.71 9.90
N SER A 209 -19.46 6.65 9.59
CA SER A 209 -20.31 7.83 9.39
C SER A 209 -21.60 7.82 10.22
N SER A 210 -21.62 7.13 11.36
CA SER A 210 -22.83 7.07 12.21
C SER A 210 -22.53 7.30 13.68
N GLU A 211 -22.00 8.48 13.98
CA GLU A 211 -22.26 9.23 15.23
C GLU A 211 -22.41 10.72 14.89
#